data_AF-A0A9E1SCD7-F1
#
_entry.id   AF-A0A9E1SCD7-F1
#
_cell.length_a   1.000
_cell.length_b   1.000
_cell.length_c   1.000
_cell.angle_alpha   90.00
_cell.angle_beta   90.00
_cell.angle_gamma   90.00
#
_symmetry.space_group_name_H-M   'P 1'
#
loop_
_entity.id
_entity.type
_entity.pdbx_description
1 polymer ?
#
loop_
_entity_poly.entity_id
_entity_poly.type
_entity_poly.pdbx_seq_one_letter_code
_entity_poly.pdbx_strand_id
1 'polypeptide(L)'
;MFFSAKIFLAICVLAGTVLYSKNAEWWSRKPLLKPKVPKAEKGGRNSVDRFILQKLRAHDLSPGSVASPSVLIRRLTYDLTGLPPSPEEIEGFEKDYSSDPGHAYEELV
;
A
#
# COMPACT_ATOMS: atom_id res chain seq x y z
N MET A 1 50.51 30.27 -22.67
CA MET A 1 49.61 29.41 -23.46
C MET A 1 49.18 28.14 -22.69
N PHE A 2 48.75 28.23 -21.42
CA PHE A 2 48.34 27.04 -20.63
C PHE A 2 47.18 27.27 -19.63
N PHE A 3 46.43 28.36 -19.76
CA PHE A 3 45.33 28.68 -18.83
C PHE A 3 43.93 28.20 -19.29
N SER A 4 43.83 27.49 -20.42
CA SER A 4 42.51 27.17 -21.01
C SER A 4 41.93 25.82 -20.57
N ALA A 5 42.75 24.81 -20.26
CA ALA A 5 42.26 23.45 -19.98
C ALA A 5 41.66 23.27 -18.57
N LYS A 6 42.20 23.96 -17.54
CA LYS A 6 41.72 23.84 -16.16
C LYS A 6 40.38 24.53 -15.93
N ILE A 7 40.15 25.65 -16.61
CA ILE A 7 38.88 26.39 -16.56
C ILE A 7 37.78 25.59 -17.27
N PHE A 8 38.10 24.97 -18.41
CA PHE A 8 37.15 24.13 -19.14
C PHE A 8 36.75 22.86 -18.36
N LEU A 9 37.72 22.21 -17.68
CA LEU A 9 37.44 21.06 -16.81
C LEU A 9 36.55 21.44 -15.62
N ALA A 10 36.79 22.60 -15.01
CA ALA A 10 35.97 23.10 -13.90
C ALA A 10 34.54 23.42 -14.34
N ILE A 11 34.35 24.01 -15.52
CA ILE A 11 33.03 24.29 -16.10
C ILE A 11 32.29 22.99 -16.45
N CYS A 12 32.97 21.97 -16.96
CA CYS A 12 32.37 20.66 -17.23
C CYS A 12 31.93 19.92 -15.95
N VAL A 13 32.68 20.03 -14.85
CA VAL A 13 32.31 19.44 -13.55
C VAL A 13 31.15 20.21 -12.89
N LEU A 14 31.12 21.54 -13.01
CA LEU A 14 30.00 22.38 -12.57
C LEU A 14 28.73 22.13 -13.41
N ALA A 15 28.85 21.94 -14.72
CA ALA A 15 27.71 21.59 -15.58
C ALA A 15 27.16 20.19 -15.28
N GLY A 16 28.03 19.21 -14.96
CA GLY A 16 27.62 17.86 -14.58
C GLY A 16 26.84 17.79 -13.27
N THR A 17 27.13 18.68 -12.31
CA THR A 17 26.37 18.79 -11.05
C THR A 17 25.08 19.59 -11.21
N VAL A 18 25.03 20.60 -12.08
CA VAL A 18 23.79 21.30 -12.45
C VAL A 18 22.81 20.39 -13.21
N LEU A 19 23.33 19.39 -13.94
CA LEU A 19 22.54 18.33 -14.58
C LEU A 19 22.26 17.13 -13.65
N TYR A 20 22.74 17.13 -12.40
CA TYR A 20 22.35 16.15 -11.39
C TYR A 20 20.88 16.40 -11.02
N SER A 21 20.04 15.72 -11.79
CA SER A 21 18.59 15.78 -11.76
C SER A 21 18.07 15.74 -10.31
N LYS A 22 17.58 16.89 -9.84
CA LYS A 22 16.68 17.07 -8.69
C LYS A 22 15.31 16.38 -8.91
N ASN A 23 15.25 15.31 -9.72
CA ASN A 23 14.05 14.51 -9.98
C ASN A 23 13.96 13.24 -9.12
N ALA A 24 14.81 13.12 -8.08
CA ALA A 24 14.78 12.01 -7.11
C ALA A 24 13.77 12.22 -5.97
N GLU A 25 12.98 13.31 -5.99
CA GLU A 25 12.04 13.61 -4.90
C GLU A 25 10.77 12.75 -4.92
N TRP A 26 10.37 12.20 -6.07
CA TRP A 26 9.18 11.36 -6.18
C TRP A 26 9.33 10.10 -5.33
N TRP A 27 8.29 9.79 -4.54
CA TRP A 27 8.28 8.65 -3.63
C TRP A 27 8.61 7.33 -4.34
N SER A 28 8.15 7.17 -5.58
CA SER A 28 8.34 5.97 -6.40
C SER A 28 9.77 5.77 -6.91
N ARG A 29 10.63 6.81 -6.84
CA ARG A 29 12.03 6.78 -7.30
C ARG A 29 13.03 6.63 -6.15
N LYS A 30 12.54 6.53 -4.92
CA LYS A 30 13.36 6.27 -3.73
C LYS A 30 13.56 4.75 -3.57
N PRO A 31 14.73 4.31 -3.06
CA PRO A 31 14.97 2.90 -2.80
C PRO A 31 13.96 2.36 -1.77
N LEU A 32 13.51 1.12 -1.97
CA LEU A 32 12.61 0.44 -1.03
C LEU A 32 13.36 0.12 0.26
N LEU A 33 12.81 0.60 1.38
CA LEU A 33 13.29 0.24 2.71
C LEU A 33 12.56 -1.02 3.18
N LYS A 34 13.27 -1.92 3.87
CA LYS A 34 12.69 -3.09 4.54
C LYS A 34 12.57 -2.79 6.04
N PRO A 35 11.49 -2.13 6.51
CA PRO A 35 11.35 -1.81 7.92
C PRO A 35 11.24 -3.09 8.75
N LYS A 36 11.75 -3.03 9.98
CA LYS A 36 11.57 -4.11 10.95
C LYS A 36 10.08 -4.22 11.30
N VAL A 37 9.49 -5.37 10.99
CA VAL A 37 8.08 -5.65 11.32
C VAL A 37 7.91 -5.64 12.85
N PRO A 38 6.90 -4.94 13.40
CA PRO A 38 6.58 -4.98 14.82
C PRO A 38 6.34 -6.42 15.29
N LYS A 39 6.54 -6.66 16.59
CA LYS A 39 6.29 -7.97 17.19
C LYS A 39 4.84 -8.39 16.93
N ALA A 40 4.62 -9.71 16.82
CA ALA A 40 3.29 -10.25 16.58
C ALA A 40 2.36 -9.87 17.73
N GLU A 41 1.36 -9.05 17.42
CA GLU A 41 0.23 -8.77 18.31
C GLU A 41 -0.95 -9.65 17.90
N LYS A 42 -1.80 -10.00 18.88
CA LYS A 42 -3.03 -10.75 18.61
C LYS A 42 -3.97 -9.89 17.75
N GLY A 43 -4.59 -10.50 16.74
CA GLY A 43 -5.65 -9.88 15.93
C GLY A 43 -5.22 -9.40 14.54
N GLY A 44 -3.92 -9.37 14.22
CA GLY A 44 -3.45 -9.11 12.85
C GLY A 44 -3.40 -10.40 12.01
N ARG A 45 -3.92 -10.37 10.78
CA ARG A 45 -3.91 -11.49 9.83
C ARG A 45 -2.57 -11.58 9.09
N ASN A 46 -1.95 -10.43 8.81
CA ASN A 46 -0.69 -10.36 8.07
C ASN A 46 0.37 -9.47 8.76
N SER A 47 1.53 -9.29 8.13
CA SER A 47 2.62 -8.47 8.66
C SER A 47 2.33 -6.96 8.64
N VAL A 48 1.52 -6.48 7.71
CA VAL A 48 1.09 -5.07 7.58
C VAL A 48 0.18 -4.68 8.74
N ASP A 49 -0.75 -5.55 9.13
CA ASP A 49 -1.67 -5.32 10.24
C ASP A 49 -0.95 -5.01 11.55
N ARG A 50 0.26 -5.56 11.73
CA ARG A 50 1.08 -5.29 12.93
C ARG A 50 1.52 -3.84 13.03
N PHE A 51 1.79 -3.17 11.91
CA PHE A 51 2.10 -1.74 11.89
C PHE A 51 0.86 -0.91 12.23
N ILE A 52 -0.31 -1.32 11.74
CA ILE A 52 -1.59 -0.66 12.01
C ILE A 52 -1.94 -0.78 13.49
N LEU A 53 -1.89 -1.99 14.05
CA LEU A 53 -2.18 -2.27 15.46
C LEU A 53 -1.25 -1.49 16.40
N GLN A 54 0.05 -1.46 16.09
CA GLN A 54 1.02 -0.68 16.85
C GLN A 54 0.63 0.81 16.92
N LYS A 55 0.20 1.38 15.79
CA LYS A 55 -0.23 2.79 15.72
C LYS A 55 -1.54 3.04 16.45
N LEU A 56 -2.54 2.18 16.28
CA LEU A 56 -3.81 2.28 17.00
C LEU A 56 -3.58 2.30 18.52
N ARG A 57 -2.75 1.37 19.03
CA ARG A 57 -2.40 1.31 20.45
C ARG A 57 -1.66 2.53 20.95
N ALA A 58 -0.73 3.07 20.18
CA ALA A 58 -0.02 4.29 20.55
C ALA A 58 -0.96 5.52 20.69
N HIS A 59 -2.18 5.43 20.14
CA HIS A 59 -3.22 6.45 20.22
C HIS A 59 -4.42 6.00 21.07
N ASP A 60 -4.30 4.93 21.85
CA ASP A 60 -5.39 4.35 22.66
C ASP A 60 -6.67 3.99 21.86
N LEU A 61 -6.49 3.67 20.57
CA LEU A 61 -7.55 3.24 19.67
C LEU A 61 -7.57 1.72 19.54
N SER A 62 -8.75 1.20 19.18
CA SER A 62 -8.97 -0.20 18.82
C SER A 62 -9.44 -0.32 17.37
N PRO A 63 -9.20 -1.45 16.70
CA PRO A 63 -9.77 -1.71 15.38
C PRO A 63 -11.29 -1.61 15.39
N GLY A 64 -11.87 -1.11 14.30
CA GLY A 64 -13.31 -1.15 14.11
C GLY A 64 -13.82 -2.59 13.96
N SER A 65 -15.12 -2.79 14.22
CA SER A 65 -15.77 -4.06 13.93
C SER A 65 -15.75 -4.36 12.42
N VAL A 66 -15.69 -5.64 12.09
CA VAL A 66 -15.84 -6.09 10.69
C VAL A 66 -17.24 -5.68 10.20
N ALA A 67 -17.30 -5.20 8.95
CA ALA A 67 -18.57 -4.83 8.32
C ALA A 67 -19.44 -6.06 8.02
N SER A 68 -20.74 -5.87 7.79
CA SER A 68 -21.61 -6.98 7.38
C SER A 68 -21.18 -7.56 6.02
N PRO A 69 -21.45 -8.85 5.75
CA PRO A 69 -21.14 -9.50 4.48
C PRO A 69 -21.66 -8.72 3.24
N SER A 70 -22.93 -8.28 3.26
CA SER A 70 -23.53 -7.38 2.27
C SER A 70 -22.75 -6.09 2.01
N VAL A 71 -22.16 -5.47 3.04
CA VAL A 71 -21.32 -4.27 2.86
C VAL A 71 -19.95 -4.63 2.26
N LEU A 72 -19.42 -5.80 2.62
CA LEU A 72 -18.12 -6.27 2.15
C LEU A 72 -18.16 -6.59 0.65
N ILE A 73 -19.15 -7.37 0.18
CA ILE A 73 -19.29 -7.68 -1.25
C ILE A 73 -19.47 -6.42 -2.08
N ARG A 74 -20.32 -5.49 -1.65
CA ARG A 74 -20.57 -4.24 -2.39
C ARG A 74 -19.29 -3.42 -2.54
N ARG A 75 -18.46 -3.32 -1.50
CA ARG A 75 -17.15 -2.62 -1.59
C ARG A 75 -16.24 -3.32 -2.59
N LEU A 76 -16.18 -4.65 -2.50
CA LEU A 76 -15.29 -5.44 -3.33
C LEU A 76 -15.68 -5.37 -4.81
N THR A 77 -16.96 -5.49 -5.16
CA THR A 77 -17.39 -5.37 -6.56
C THR A 77 -17.18 -3.96 -7.11
N TYR A 78 -17.43 -2.91 -6.32
CA TYR A 78 -17.11 -1.55 -6.77
C TYR A 78 -15.61 -1.34 -7.00
N ASP A 79 -14.75 -1.85 -6.12
CA ASP A 79 -13.31 -1.72 -6.25
C ASP A 79 -12.76 -2.53 -7.44
N LEU A 80 -13.30 -3.72 -7.70
CA LEU A 80 -12.82 -4.64 -8.75
C LEU A 80 -13.43 -4.36 -10.13
N THR A 81 -14.73 -4.15 -10.21
CA THR A 81 -15.48 -4.05 -11.48
C THR A 81 -16.10 -2.68 -11.71
N GLY A 82 -16.26 -1.87 -10.65
CA GLY A 82 -16.96 -0.59 -10.71
C GLY A 82 -18.49 -0.73 -10.75
N LEU A 83 -19.02 -1.95 -10.65
CA LEU A 83 -20.46 -2.23 -10.73
C LEU A 83 -21.00 -2.70 -9.36
N PRO A 84 -22.29 -2.42 -9.07
CA PRO A 84 -22.94 -3.01 -7.90
C PRO A 84 -23.09 -4.53 -8.09
N PRO A 85 -23.08 -5.31 -6.99
CA PRO A 85 -23.34 -6.75 -7.07
C PRO A 85 -24.83 -7.03 -7.39
N SER A 86 -25.11 -8.17 -8.00
CA SER A 86 -26.49 -8.67 -8.17
C SER A 86 -27.04 -9.21 -6.83
N PRO A 87 -28.38 -9.33 -6.70
CA PRO A 87 -28.98 -9.98 -5.53
C PRO A 87 -28.45 -11.41 -5.30
N GLU A 88 -28.28 -12.19 -6.36
CA GLU A 88 -27.78 -13.57 -6.30
C GLU A 88 -26.32 -13.63 -5.83
N GLU A 89 -25.48 -12.69 -6.29
CA GLU A 89 -24.08 -12.57 -5.84
C GLU A 89 -24.02 -12.22 -4.35
N ILE A 90 -24.89 -11.32 -3.87
CA ILE A 90 -24.98 -11.00 -2.45
C ILE A 90 -25.35 -12.26 -1.66
N GLU A 91 -26.44 -12.95 -2.01
CA GLU A 91 -26.90 -14.14 -1.29
C GLU A 91 -25.83 -15.25 -1.24
N GLY A 92 -25.16 -15.51 -2.36
CA GLY A 92 -24.06 -16.46 -2.43
C GLY A 92 -22.93 -16.06 -1.48
N PHE A 93 -22.45 -14.83 -1.60
CA PHE A 93 -21.37 -14.33 -0.74
C PHE A 93 -21.73 -14.35 0.75
N GLU A 94 -22.95 -13.97 1.15
CA GLU A 94 -23.33 -13.98 2.56
C GLU A 94 -23.32 -15.41 3.14
N LYS A 95 -23.77 -16.39 2.35
CA LYS A 95 -23.76 -17.81 2.72
C LYS A 95 -22.34 -18.36 2.85
N ASP A 96 -21.49 -18.07 1.88
CA ASP A 96 -20.11 -18.55 1.87
C ASP A 96 -19.31 -17.86 2.95
N TYR A 97 -19.50 -16.55 3.16
CA TYR A 97 -18.84 -15.80 4.22
C TYR A 97 -19.20 -16.31 5.62
N SER A 98 -20.45 -16.74 5.83
CA SER A 98 -20.85 -17.34 7.11
C SER A 98 -20.18 -18.69 7.38
N SER A 99 -19.73 -19.39 6.34
CA SER A 99 -19.13 -20.73 6.44
C SER A 99 -17.61 -20.64 6.46
N ASP A 100 -17.04 -19.96 5.49
CA ASP A 100 -15.61 -19.68 5.34
C ASP A 100 -15.41 -18.28 4.70
N PRO A 101 -15.11 -17.25 5.51
CA PRO A 101 -14.82 -15.91 5.00
C PRO A 101 -13.69 -15.86 3.98
N GLY A 102 -12.68 -16.73 4.08
CA GLY A 102 -11.55 -16.75 3.16
C GLY A 102 -11.99 -17.19 1.77
N HIS A 103 -12.71 -18.31 1.71
CA HIS A 103 -13.25 -18.86 0.48
C HIS A 103 -14.19 -17.88 -0.24
N ALA A 104 -15.08 -17.19 0.51
CA ALA A 104 -16.00 -16.21 -0.04
C ALA A 104 -15.31 -15.07 -0.81
N TYR A 105 -14.09 -14.68 -0.39
CA TYR A 105 -13.31 -13.67 -1.11
C TYR A 105 -12.63 -14.23 -2.35
N GLU A 106 -12.19 -15.49 -2.32
CA GLU A 106 -11.49 -16.13 -3.43
C GLU A 106 -12.44 -16.41 -4.60
N GLU A 107 -13.70 -16.75 -4.33
CA GLU A 107 -14.70 -17.02 -5.37
C GLU A 107 -15.14 -15.77 -6.15
N LEU A 108 -14.98 -14.58 -5.56
CA LEU A 108 -15.35 -13.32 -6.21
C LEU A 108 -14.29 -12.79 -7.20
N VAL A 109 -13.07 -13.37 -7.26
CA VAL A 109 -11.91 -12.86 -8.02
C VAL A 109 -11.53 -13.77 -9.18
#